data_AF-A0A0D5LMY7-F1
#
_entry.id   AF-A0A0D5LMY7-F1
#
_cell.length_a   1.000
_cell.length_b   1.000
_cell.length_c   1.000
_cell.angle_alpha   90.00
_cell.angle_beta   90.00
_cell.angle_gamma   90.00
#
_symmetry.space_group_name_H-M   'P 1'
#
loop_
_entity.id
_entity.type
_entity.pdbx_description
1 polymer ?
#
loop_
_entity_poly.entity_id
_entity_poly.type
_entity_poly.pdbx_seq_one_letter_code
_entity_poly.pdbx_strand_id
1 'polypeptide(L)'
;MTRWNPEALDRMAKMYRGGETLAVIAAAFDVSRGVIAGLVSRNPERFPKGAVPRKPGPPKKPLSEKAKAAKKAKSGKTGRGRVKAPTHKQPAYPTAEEEEQAAARRIEERRRAAIRAYDTRHMQIAGSKTVPFIDCGEFQCRVIITAGEDALGPDAPCCGRPVAEGSAYCPQHLKLMYRTPGRAA
;
A
#
# COMPACT_ATOMS: atom_id res chain seq x y z
N MET A 1 8.49 -14.34 -8.57
CA MET A 1 9.06 -15.25 -7.54
C MET A 1 10.37 -14.64 -7.05
N THR A 2 10.41 -14.10 -5.83
CA THR A 2 11.67 -13.63 -5.24
C THR A 2 12.56 -14.85 -5.01
N ARG A 3 13.67 -14.97 -5.75
CA ARG A 3 14.65 -16.03 -5.51
C ARG A 3 15.37 -15.70 -4.20
N TRP A 4 15.23 -16.56 -3.21
CA TRP A 4 15.96 -16.42 -1.96
C TRP A 4 17.43 -16.77 -2.17
N ASN A 5 18.33 -15.93 -1.66
CA ASN A 5 19.75 -16.27 -1.60
C ASN A 5 19.93 -17.51 -0.68
N PRO A 6 20.60 -18.59 -1.13
CA PRO A 6 20.87 -19.76 -0.29
C PRO A 6 21.56 -19.41 1.04
N GLU A 7 22.46 -18.42 1.06
CA GLU A 7 23.12 -17.99 2.30
C GLU A 7 22.15 -17.34 3.30
N ALA A 8 21.14 -16.63 2.79
CA ALA A 8 20.11 -16.04 3.64
C ALA A 8 19.23 -17.15 4.26
N LEU A 9 18.89 -18.18 3.47
CA LEU A 9 18.13 -19.35 3.96
C LEU A 9 18.88 -20.08 5.07
N ASP A 10 20.20 -20.27 4.92
CA ASP A 10 21.01 -20.95 5.94
C ASP A 10 21.13 -20.15 7.24
N ARG A 11 21.27 -18.81 7.14
CA ARG A 11 21.24 -17.94 8.32
C ARG A 11 19.88 -17.97 9.02
N MET A 12 18.77 -17.94 8.27
CA MET A 12 17.42 -18.08 8.85
C MET A 12 17.23 -19.45 9.53
N ALA A 13 17.69 -20.53 8.90
CA ALA A 13 17.61 -21.88 9.45
C ALA A 13 18.43 -22.01 10.74
N LYS A 14 19.62 -21.39 10.80
CA LYS A 14 20.45 -21.32 12.01
C LYS A 14 19.72 -20.60 13.16
N MET A 15 19.10 -19.45 12.89
CA MET A 15 18.30 -18.73 13.90
C MET A 15 17.11 -19.56 14.38
N TYR A 16 16.40 -20.23 13.45
CA TYR A 16 15.25 -21.07 13.78
C TYR A 16 15.63 -22.25 14.68
N ARG A 17 16.74 -22.95 14.38
CA ARG A 17 17.27 -24.04 15.22
C ARG A 17 17.79 -23.52 16.57
N GLY A 18 18.25 -22.27 16.62
CA GLY A 18 18.57 -21.57 17.86
C GLY A 18 17.36 -21.22 18.74
N GLY A 19 16.13 -21.51 18.28
CA GLY A 19 14.91 -21.26 19.03
C GLY A 19 14.37 -19.83 18.90
N GLU A 20 14.88 -19.06 17.94
CA GLU A 20 14.35 -17.73 17.64
C GLU A 20 12.93 -17.81 17.08
N THR A 21 12.10 -16.83 17.43
CA THR A 21 10.72 -16.79 16.92
C THR A 21 10.68 -16.30 15.48
N LEU A 22 9.64 -16.69 14.72
CA LEU A 22 9.46 -16.23 13.34
C LEU A 22 9.42 -14.70 13.21
N ALA A 23 8.99 -13.98 14.26
CA ALA A 23 8.96 -12.52 14.27
C ALA A 23 10.37 -11.91 14.38
N VAL A 24 11.26 -12.51 15.18
CA VAL A 24 12.66 -12.08 15.31
C VAL A 24 13.41 -12.33 14.01
N ILE A 25 13.19 -13.51 13.39
CA ILE A 25 13.78 -13.84 12.09
C ILE A 25 13.26 -12.88 11.01
N ALA A 26 11.95 -12.59 11.01
CA ALA A 26 11.35 -11.64 10.07
C ALA A 26 11.97 -10.24 10.17
N ALA A 27 12.17 -9.74 11.39
CA ALA A 27 12.81 -8.44 11.63
C ALA A 27 14.28 -8.41 11.18
N ALA A 28 15.03 -9.48 11.41
CA ALA A 28 16.45 -9.55 11.03
C ALA A 28 16.71 -9.51 9.51
N PHE A 29 15.70 -9.88 8.71
CA PHE A 29 15.79 -9.93 7.25
C PHE A 29 14.86 -8.93 6.55
N ASP A 30 14.28 -7.99 7.30
CA ASP A 30 13.34 -6.96 6.82
C ASP A 30 12.22 -7.53 5.94
N VAL A 31 11.63 -8.64 6.37
CA VAL A 31 10.53 -9.31 5.65
C VAL A 31 9.34 -9.56 6.58
N SER A 32 8.16 -9.79 6.00
CA SER A 32 6.97 -10.04 6.82
C SER A 32 7.01 -11.43 7.48
N ARG A 33 6.41 -11.55 8.66
CA ARG A 33 6.28 -12.84 9.39
C ARG A 33 5.61 -13.92 8.54
N GLY A 34 4.64 -13.57 7.71
CA GLY A 34 3.92 -14.51 6.83
C GLY A 34 4.85 -15.10 5.76
N VAL A 35 5.79 -14.31 5.24
CA VAL A 35 6.79 -14.77 4.27
C VAL A 35 7.70 -15.82 4.90
N ILE A 36 8.21 -15.58 6.11
CA ILE A 36 9.01 -16.56 6.85
C ILE A 36 8.19 -17.83 7.16
N ALA A 37 6.94 -17.70 7.59
CA ALA A 37 6.08 -18.85 7.86
C ALA A 37 5.88 -19.75 6.62
N GLY A 38 5.63 -19.14 5.46
CA GLY A 38 5.55 -19.86 4.19
C GLY A 38 6.88 -20.48 3.76
N LEU A 39 8.01 -19.85 4.11
CA LEU A 39 9.35 -20.37 3.82
C LEU A 39 9.69 -21.60 4.67
N VAL A 40 9.38 -21.56 5.97
CA VAL A 40 9.51 -22.70 6.89
C VAL A 40 8.64 -23.87 6.43
N SER A 41 7.40 -23.60 5.99
CA SER A 41 6.48 -24.64 5.52
C SER A 41 6.95 -25.33 4.23
N ARG A 42 7.67 -24.62 3.36
CA ARG A 42 8.12 -25.13 2.06
C ARG A 42 9.49 -25.81 2.08
N ASN A 43 10.27 -25.62 3.14
CA ASN A 43 11.64 -26.15 3.27
C ASN A 43 11.81 -26.95 4.58
N PRO A 44 11.04 -28.04 4.77
CA PRO A 44 11.05 -28.80 6.02
C PRO A 44 12.42 -29.42 6.37
N GLU A 45 13.26 -29.68 5.36
CA GLU A 45 14.62 -30.19 5.52
C GLU A 45 15.55 -29.18 6.22
N ARG A 46 15.35 -27.88 5.99
CA ARG A 46 16.11 -26.81 6.65
C ARG A 46 15.50 -26.42 7.99
N PHE A 47 14.17 -26.47 8.09
CA PHE A 47 13.38 -26.08 9.25
C PHE A 47 12.60 -27.26 9.86
N PRO A 48 13.27 -28.22 10.52
CA PRO A 48 12.60 -29.40 11.06
C PRO A 48 11.58 -29.04 12.15
N LYS A 49 10.38 -29.60 12.03
CA LYS A 49 9.31 -29.43 13.01
C LYS A 49 9.76 -30.04 14.34
N GLY A 50 9.78 -29.23 15.40
CA GLY A 50 10.18 -29.66 16.74
C GLY A 50 11.58 -29.21 17.18
N ALA A 51 12.38 -28.61 16.29
CA ALA A 51 13.69 -28.07 16.67
C ALA A 51 13.60 -26.83 17.59
N VAL A 52 12.46 -26.15 17.61
CA VAL A 52 12.25 -25.02 18.52
C VAL A 52 11.87 -25.58 19.89
N PRO A 53 12.74 -25.52 20.92
CA PRO A 53 12.32 -25.85 22.27
C PRO A 53 11.14 -24.94 22.59
N ARG A 54 10.00 -25.54 22.97
CA ARG A 54 8.83 -24.76 23.39
C ARG A 54 9.29 -23.95 24.60
N LYS A 55 9.60 -22.66 24.41
CA LYS A 55 9.84 -21.75 25.54
C LYS A 55 8.65 -21.94 26.46
N PRO A 56 8.87 -22.32 27.73
CA PRO A 56 7.77 -22.49 28.67
C PRO A 56 6.94 -21.22 28.58
N GLY A 57 5.66 -21.38 28.22
CA GLY A 57 4.77 -20.25 28.08
C GLY A 57 4.88 -19.42 29.36
N PRO A 58 4.79 -18.07 29.27
CA PRO A 58 4.89 -17.23 30.45
C PRO A 58 3.98 -17.82 31.54
N PRO A 59 4.47 -17.94 32.79
CA PRO A 59 3.69 -18.54 33.86
C PRO A 59 2.33 -17.86 33.84
N LYS A 60 1.27 -18.65 33.67
CA LYS A 60 -0.10 -18.13 33.69
C LYS A 60 -0.21 -17.41 35.02
N LYS A 61 -0.14 -16.07 35.01
CA LYS A 61 -0.32 -15.27 36.23
C LYS A 61 -1.60 -15.80 36.84
N PRO A 62 -1.60 -16.22 38.13
CA PRO A 62 -2.82 -16.66 38.77
C PRO A 62 -3.81 -15.52 38.60
N LEU A 63 -4.83 -15.74 37.76
CA LEU A 63 -5.96 -14.83 37.65
C LEU A 63 -6.41 -14.58 39.08
N SER A 64 -6.30 -13.32 39.51
CA SER A 64 -6.52 -12.93 40.90
C SER A 64 -7.84 -13.52 41.40
N GLU A 65 -7.90 -13.88 42.68
CA GLU A 65 -9.14 -14.43 43.25
C GLU A 65 -10.31 -13.45 43.11
N LYS A 66 -10.05 -12.13 43.03
CA LYS A 66 -11.06 -11.11 42.71
C LYS A 66 -11.62 -11.27 41.28
N ALA A 67 -10.83 -11.70 40.29
CA ALA A 67 -11.31 -12.05 38.96
C ALA A 67 -12.03 -13.41 38.91
N LYS A 68 -11.72 -14.34 39.82
CA LYS A 68 -12.44 -15.62 39.97
C LYS A 68 -13.79 -15.46 40.68
N ALA A 69 -13.89 -14.55 41.67
CA ALA A 69 -15.14 -14.24 42.38
C ALA A 69 -16.14 -13.48 41.49
N ALA A 70 -15.69 -12.52 40.69
CA ALA A 70 -16.56 -11.81 39.73
C ALA A 70 -17.13 -12.74 38.63
N LYS A 71 -16.45 -13.85 38.30
CA LYS A 71 -16.95 -14.86 37.36
C LYS A 71 -17.93 -15.85 38.01
N LYS A 72 -17.86 -16.10 39.32
CA LYS A 72 -18.77 -17.02 40.03
C LYS A 72 -20.13 -16.37 40.35
N ALA A 73 -20.20 -15.06 40.56
CA ALA A 73 -21.47 -14.37 40.83
C ALA A 73 -22.35 -14.13 39.59
N LYS A 74 -21.82 -14.31 38.37
CA LYS A 74 -22.56 -14.19 37.09
C LYS A 74 -22.86 -15.52 36.41
N SER A 75 -22.80 -16.65 37.14
CA SER A 75 -23.34 -17.93 36.67
C SER A 75 -24.78 -18.17 37.12
N GLY A 76 -25.55 -17.09 37.29
CA GLY A 76 -26.99 -17.16 37.34
C GLY A 76 -27.49 -17.79 36.04
N LYS A 77 -28.30 -18.83 36.21
CA LYS A 77 -28.99 -19.62 35.19
C LYS A 77 -29.97 -18.72 34.41
N THR A 78 -29.48 -17.70 33.70
CA THR A 78 -30.18 -17.22 32.53
C THR A 78 -30.15 -18.41 31.59
N GLY A 79 -31.33 -18.96 31.28
CA GLY A 79 -31.45 -19.87 30.17
C GLY A 79 -30.74 -19.19 29.02
N ARG A 80 -29.56 -19.69 28.65
CA ARG A 80 -28.97 -19.44 27.35
C ARG A 80 -29.94 -20.12 26.41
N GLY A 81 -31.10 -19.48 26.17
CA GLY A 81 -31.84 -19.68 24.95
C GLY A 81 -30.77 -19.70 23.90
N ARG A 82 -30.68 -20.82 23.19
CA ARG A 82 -29.73 -21.03 22.11
C ARG A 82 -30.04 -19.91 21.13
N VAL A 83 -29.42 -18.74 21.33
CA VAL A 83 -29.41 -17.65 20.38
C VAL A 83 -28.69 -18.32 19.25
N LYS A 84 -29.48 -18.77 18.26
CA LYS A 84 -28.94 -19.32 17.02
C LYS A 84 -27.99 -18.23 16.57
N ALA A 85 -26.69 -18.50 16.66
CA ALA A 85 -25.68 -17.57 16.18
C ALA A 85 -26.19 -17.15 14.81
N PRO A 86 -26.36 -15.83 14.54
CA PRO A 86 -26.86 -15.38 13.27
C PRO A 86 -26.03 -16.12 12.24
N THR A 87 -26.68 -17.03 11.51
CA THR A 87 -26.04 -17.80 10.47
C THR A 87 -25.64 -16.74 9.48
N HIS A 88 -24.37 -16.30 9.56
CA HIS A 88 -23.80 -15.35 8.65
C HIS A 88 -23.84 -16.06 7.31
N LYS A 89 -24.94 -15.87 6.59
CA LYS A 89 -25.15 -16.40 5.26
C LYS A 89 -23.94 -15.93 4.51
N GLN A 90 -23.05 -16.85 4.16
CA GLN A 90 -21.87 -16.46 3.41
C GLN A 90 -22.41 -15.78 2.15
N PRO A 91 -21.92 -14.57 1.81
CA PRO A 91 -22.31 -13.96 0.56
C PRO A 91 -22.04 -14.99 -0.54
N ALA A 92 -22.99 -15.13 -1.45
CA ALA A 92 -22.77 -15.97 -2.62
C ALA A 92 -21.46 -15.51 -3.28
N TYR A 93 -20.61 -16.46 -3.66
CA TYR A 93 -19.43 -16.12 -4.46
C TYR A 93 -19.92 -15.50 -5.77
N PRO A 94 -19.32 -14.38 -6.21
CA PRO A 94 -19.64 -13.81 -7.51
C PRO A 94 -19.36 -14.85 -8.61
N THR A 95 -20.15 -14.81 -9.67
CA THR A 95 -19.89 -15.64 -10.86
C THR A 95 -18.60 -15.17 -11.55
N ALA A 96 -18.01 -16.02 -12.39
CA ALA A 96 -16.81 -15.65 -13.14
C ALA A 96 -17.02 -14.37 -14.00
N GLU A 97 -18.22 -14.21 -14.56
CA GLU A 97 -18.60 -13.01 -15.33
C GLU A 97 -18.66 -11.76 -14.45
N GLU A 98 -19.20 -11.87 -13.23
CA GLU A 98 -19.24 -10.75 -12.28
C GLU A 98 -17.83 -10.35 -11.81
N GLU A 99 -16.94 -11.34 -11.62
CA GLU A 99 -15.53 -11.10 -11.30
C GLU A 99 -14.80 -10.38 -12.45
N GLU A 100 -15.03 -10.80 -13.69
CA GLU A 100 -14.44 -10.17 -14.88
C GLU A 100 -14.92 -8.72 -15.04
N GLN A 101 -16.24 -8.48 -14.91
CA GLN A 101 -16.80 -7.12 -14.95
C GLN A 101 -16.27 -6.25 -13.79
N ALA A 102 -16.11 -6.80 -12.60
CA ALA A 102 -15.50 -6.11 -11.48
C ALA A 102 -14.02 -5.77 -11.75
N ALA A 103 -13.27 -6.67 -12.38
CA ALA A 103 -11.89 -6.41 -12.79
C ALA A 103 -11.80 -5.30 -13.84
N ALA A 104 -12.64 -5.34 -14.88
CA ALA A 104 -12.72 -4.30 -15.90
C ALA A 104 -13.04 -2.92 -15.30
N ARG A 105 -14.03 -2.85 -14.39
CA ARG A 105 -14.36 -1.62 -13.66
C ARG A 105 -13.19 -1.08 -12.85
N ARG A 106 -12.44 -1.94 -12.15
CA ARG A 106 -11.25 -1.52 -11.38
C ARG A 106 -10.13 -1.00 -12.29
N ILE A 107 -9.94 -1.60 -13.46
CA ILE A 107 -8.95 -1.13 -14.45
C ILE A 107 -9.33 0.26 -14.95
N GLU A 108 -10.60 0.45 -15.34
CA GLU A 108 -11.09 1.74 -15.83
C GLU A 108 -11.06 2.82 -14.75
N GLU A 109 -11.43 2.49 -13.51
CA GLU A 109 -11.33 3.41 -12.37
C GLU A 109 -9.88 3.86 -12.12
N ARG A 110 -8.92 2.93 -12.17
CA ARG A 110 -7.48 3.25 -12.07
C ARG A 110 -7.03 4.14 -13.22
N ARG A 111 -7.49 3.87 -14.44
CA ARG A 111 -7.17 4.71 -15.62
C ARG A 111 -7.72 6.13 -15.43
N ARG A 112 -8.98 6.28 -15.03
CA ARG A 112 -9.59 7.59 -14.74
C ARG A 112 -8.91 8.29 -13.56
N ALA A 113 -8.49 7.57 -12.54
CA ALA A 113 -7.72 8.14 -11.42
C ALA A 113 -6.36 8.66 -11.88
N ALA A 114 -5.65 7.91 -12.73
CA ALA A 114 -4.38 8.33 -13.32
C ALA A 114 -4.57 9.59 -14.19
N ILE A 115 -5.59 9.60 -15.05
CA ILE A 115 -5.95 10.77 -15.87
C ILE A 115 -6.22 12.01 -15.01
N ARG A 116 -7.02 11.87 -13.95
CA ARG A 116 -7.30 12.98 -13.01
C ARG A 116 -6.05 13.47 -12.28
N ALA A 117 -5.07 12.60 -12.01
CA ALA A 117 -3.80 13.01 -11.43
C ALA A 117 -2.94 13.87 -12.38
N TYR A 118 -3.21 13.81 -13.70
CA TYR A 118 -2.59 14.66 -14.72
C TYR A 118 -3.39 15.94 -15.01
N ASP A 119 -4.43 16.28 -14.25
CA ASP A 119 -5.12 17.56 -14.42
C ASP A 119 -4.20 18.73 -13.99
N THR A 120 -3.61 19.41 -14.97
CA THR A 120 -2.68 20.52 -14.76
C THR A 120 -3.36 21.89 -14.80
N ARG A 121 -4.69 21.97 -14.86
CA ARG A 121 -5.42 23.26 -14.84
C ARG A 121 -5.14 24.08 -13.59
N HIS A 122 -4.89 23.40 -12.47
CA HIS A 122 -4.50 24.07 -11.21
C HIS A 122 -3.14 24.80 -11.31
N MET A 123 -2.35 24.52 -12.35
CA MET A 123 -1.10 25.23 -12.63
C MET A 123 -1.33 26.49 -13.47
N GLN A 124 -2.55 26.79 -13.93
CA GLN A 124 -2.82 28.00 -14.69
C GLN A 124 -2.59 29.25 -13.84
N ILE A 125 -1.81 30.19 -14.37
CA ILE A 125 -1.53 31.45 -13.69
C ILE A 125 -2.69 32.42 -13.99
N ALA A 126 -3.24 33.04 -12.95
CA ALA A 126 -4.34 33.99 -13.11
C ALA A 126 -3.95 35.13 -14.09
N GLY A 127 -4.80 35.37 -15.08
CA GLY A 127 -4.61 36.41 -16.09
C GLY A 127 -3.61 36.09 -17.21
N SER A 128 -2.94 34.93 -17.20
CA SER A 128 -2.09 34.53 -18.34
C SER A 128 -2.95 33.92 -19.46
N LYS A 129 -2.80 34.45 -20.68
CA LYS A 129 -3.33 33.80 -21.89
C LYS A 129 -2.53 32.55 -22.17
N THR A 130 -3.22 31.45 -22.49
CA THR A 130 -2.57 30.24 -22.98
C THR A 130 -2.26 30.40 -24.47
N VAL A 131 -1.22 29.69 -24.92
CA VAL A 131 -0.84 29.60 -26.34
C VAL A 131 -0.86 28.13 -26.75
N PRO A 132 -1.26 27.77 -27.98
CA PRO A 132 -1.12 26.40 -28.47
C PRO A 132 0.33 25.89 -28.35
N PHE A 133 0.52 24.60 -28.14
CA PHE A 133 1.85 24.01 -28.02
C PHE A 133 2.67 24.21 -29.31
N ILE A 134 2.03 24.12 -30.48
CA ILE A 134 2.68 24.36 -31.78
C ILE A 134 3.15 25.81 -31.95
N ASP A 135 2.50 26.75 -31.28
CA ASP A 135 2.84 28.18 -31.31
C ASP A 135 3.79 28.57 -30.16
N CYS A 136 4.15 27.64 -29.27
CA CYS A 136 5.12 27.89 -28.20
C CYS A 136 6.52 28.08 -28.77
N GLY A 137 6.97 29.33 -28.83
CA GLY A 137 8.34 29.67 -29.19
C GLY A 137 9.39 29.11 -28.23
N GLU A 138 10.67 29.24 -28.60
CA GLU A 138 11.82 28.79 -27.80
C GLU A 138 11.87 29.48 -26.42
N PHE A 139 11.51 30.76 -26.35
CA PHE A 139 11.51 31.55 -25.12
C PHE A 139 10.14 31.63 -24.43
N GLN A 140 9.28 30.63 -24.62
CA GLN A 140 7.96 30.57 -24.01
C GLN A 140 7.77 29.31 -23.14
N CYS A 141 7.00 29.48 -22.06
CA CYS A 141 6.77 28.43 -21.08
C CYS A 141 5.92 27.30 -21.66
N ARG A 142 6.48 26.09 -21.68
CA ARG A 142 5.85 24.89 -22.26
C ARG A 142 5.06 24.05 -21.24
N VAL A 143 4.66 24.61 -20.10
CA VAL A 143 3.74 23.90 -19.20
C VAL A 143 2.38 23.81 -19.85
N ILE A 144 1.93 22.59 -20.13
CA ILE A 144 0.61 22.28 -20.67
C ILE A 144 -0.43 22.46 -19.56
N ILE A 145 -1.53 23.16 -19.86
CA ILE A 145 -2.62 23.52 -18.95
C ILE A 145 -3.89 22.82 -19.44
N THR A 146 -4.04 21.53 -19.17
CA THR A 146 -5.13 20.71 -19.71
C THR A 146 -5.94 20.07 -18.59
N ALA A 147 -7.25 19.90 -18.80
CA ALA A 147 -8.02 18.96 -18.00
C ALA A 147 -7.55 17.57 -18.41
N GLY A 148 -7.23 16.66 -17.48
CA GLY A 148 -6.53 15.41 -17.83
C GLY A 148 -7.18 14.53 -18.93
N GLU A 149 -8.46 14.76 -19.25
CA GLU A 149 -9.18 14.08 -20.33
C GLU A 149 -8.98 14.70 -21.73
N ASP A 150 -8.44 15.93 -21.84
CA ASP A 150 -8.22 16.55 -23.15
C ASP A 150 -6.99 15.94 -23.84
N ALA A 151 -7.04 15.89 -25.17
CA ALA A 151 -5.96 15.33 -25.96
C ALA A 151 -4.67 16.18 -25.85
N LEU A 152 -3.56 15.52 -25.53
CA LEU A 152 -2.22 16.09 -25.69
C LEU A 152 -1.89 16.10 -27.19
N GLY A 153 -2.03 17.26 -27.82
CA GLY A 153 -1.77 17.45 -29.25
C GLY A 153 -1.12 18.81 -29.54
N PRO A 154 -0.94 19.14 -30.83
CA PRO A 154 -0.37 20.43 -31.26
C PRO A 154 -1.12 21.65 -30.71
N ASP A 155 -2.44 21.52 -30.53
CA ASP A 155 -3.32 22.58 -30.02
C ASP A 155 -3.41 22.59 -28.49
N ALA A 156 -2.65 21.74 -27.79
CA ALA A 156 -2.69 21.68 -26.33
C ALA A 156 -2.30 23.04 -25.74
N PRO A 157 -3.15 23.66 -24.90
CA PRO A 157 -2.88 24.99 -24.35
C PRO A 157 -1.69 24.93 -23.40
N CYS A 158 -0.71 25.79 -23.64
CA CYS A 158 0.49 25.96 -22.83
C CYS A 158 0.49 27.33 -22.16
N CYS A 159 1.28 27.48 -21.11
CA CYS A 159 1.40 28.74 -20.36
C CYS A 159 1.85 29.93 -21.22
N GLY A 160 2.82 29.75 -22.13
CA GLY A 160 3.24 30.78 -23.09
C GLY A 160 4.00 31.97 -22.52
N ARG A 161 4.11 32.12 -21.19
CA ARG A 161 4.86 33.23 -20.56
C ARG A 161 6.36 33.16 -20.89
N PRO A 162 7.06 34.31 -20.93
CA PRO A 162 8.48 34.33 -21.24
C PRO A 162 9.30 33.52 -20.22
N VAL A 163 10.33 32.84 -20.72
CA VAL A 163 11.28 32.04 -19.93
C VAL A 163 12.69 32.62 -20.07
N ALA A 164 13.54 32.35 -19.09
CA ALA A 164 14.96 32.65 -19.20
C ALA A 164 15.63 31.69 -20.21
N GLU A 165 16.72 32.15 -20.83
CA GLU A 165 17.52 31.31 -21.72
C GLU A 165 17.93 30.00 -21.03
N GLY A 166 17.76 28.88 -21.72
CA GLY A 166 18.02 27.54 -21.17
C GLY A 166 16.93 26.97 -20.24
N SER A 167 15.85 27.72 -19.96
CA SER A 167 14.71 27.20 -19.16
C SER A 167 13.53 26.80 -20.04
N ALA A 168 12.92 25.65 -19.77
CA ALA A 168 11.67 25.24 -20.42
C ALA A 168 10.41 25.88 -19.80
N TYR A 169 10.54 26.46 -18.60
CA TYR A 169 9.42 26.92 -17.79
C TYR A 169 9.62 28.35 -17.27
N CYS A 170 8.52 29.09 -17.14
CA CYS A 170 8.56 30.42 -16.52
C CYS A 170 8.90 30.29 -15.03
N PRO A 171 9.39 31.36 -14.36
CA PRO A 171 9.79 31.31 -12.96
C PRO A 171 8.71 30.81 -11.99
N GLN A 172 7.44 31.02 -12.30
CA GLN A 172 6.33 30.54 -11.48
C GLN A 172 6.10 29.03 -11.63
N HIS A 173 6.11 28.52 -12.87
CA HIS A 173 6.00 27.09 -13.13
C HIS A 173 7.22 26.31 -12.69
N LEU A 174 8.41 26.89 -12.80
CA LEU A 174 9.63 26.28 -12.28
C LEU A 174 9.53 26.00 -10.78
N LYS A 175 8.95 26.93 -10.01
CA LYS A 175 8.68 26.75 -8.56
C LYS A 175 7.67 25.64 -8.28
N LEU A 176 6.71 25.40 -9.17
CA LEU A 176 5.74 24.32 -9.02
C LEU A 176 6.35 22.96 -9.35
N MET A 177 7.12 22.87 -10.45
CA MET A 177 7.69 21.61 -10.96
C MET A 177 8.87 21.10 -10.13
N TYR A 178 9.73 22.01 -9.65
CA TYR A 178 10.95 21.65 -8.92
C TYR A 178 10.86 21.91 -7.42
N ARG A 179 9.64 21.94 -6.87
CA ARG A 179 9.44 22.01 -5.42
C ARG A 179 10.13 20.79 -4.79
N THR A 180 11.28 21.01 -4.16
CA THR A 180 12.03 19.96 -3.48
C THR A 180 11.15 19.45 -2.33
N PRO A 181 10.72 18.18 -2.33
CA PRO A 181 9.97 17.64 -1.22
C PRO A 181 10.88 17.66 0.02
N GLY A 182 10.61 18.55 0.98
CA GLY A 182 11.38 18.66 2.21
C GLY A 182 11.71 20.08 2.69
N ARG A 183 11.50 21.12 1.88
CA ARG A 183 11.57 22.50 2.38
C ARG A 183 10.18 22.98 2.79
N ALA A 184 9.85 22.82 4.07
CA ALA A 184 8.69 23.48 4.66
C ALA A 184 8.85 25.01 4.47
N ALA A 185 7.79 25.65 3.98
CA ALA A 185 7.72 27.09 3.82
C ALA A 185 7.50 27.78 5.16
#